data_AF-A0A2D7TB27-F1
#
_entry.id   AF-A0A2D7TB27-F1
#
_cell.length_a   1.000
_cell.length_b   1.000
_cell.length_c   1.000
_cell.angle_alpha   90.00
_cell.angle_beta   90.00
_cell.angle_gamma   90.00
#
_symmetry.space_group_name_H-M   'P 1'
#
loop_
_entity.id
_entity.type
_entity.pdbx_description
1 polymer ?
#
loop_
_entity_poly.entity_id
_entity_poly.type
_entity_poly.pdbx_seq_one_letter_code
_entity_poly.pdbx_strand_id
1 'polypeptide(L)'
;MAESSQSSRVVAIVVLCLLLLPITLPLVGASSEWEEDGWLDADWFTKDGRIASGDELGCQGMPALNLELMPKTTAMECKKYLMERTNASRWGDSPLSFGVDMIENPNFDSSDHQSLFEEGFAVHGLDTNFENTVWHNATDFPNNNSDWWNLGSSGSLEQKITPLDEIIELANQGAMVNLQWQAQIADLKVRTNGELVSWLESQNAWYTAWGEAYSYEFHRMNDDFKLFSSTTKEWNVVNEGSLIETLAWNVPITRGLDIRNNTVERITVDGDNLKELSLINKTLEQGWRQEEGILWITLQSGQNATIVMENESEIDLAPEACDTIGMVDSEDCAMQMMPRYFNNHSWALTISGHHTIDLFKWSMKFDESPLVFTWLVEPQEVEDFSWILIVIAAGAGIGAVTYSRHLILRDQNEQNLDESE
;
A
#
# COMPACT_ATOMS: atom_id res chain seq x y z
N MET A 1 74.10 -21.13 0.52
CA MET A 1 73.05 -21.29 -0.52
C MET A 1 71.75 -21.94 -0.02
N ALA A 2 71.64 -22.45 1.23
CA ALA A 2 70.43 -23.14 1.68
C ALA A 2 69.33 -22.23 2.29
N GLU A 3 69.64 -21.00 2.71
CA GLU A 3 68.68 -20.12 3.41
C GLU A 3 67.67 -19.39 2.49
N SER A 4 68.02 -19.09 1.23
CA SER A 4 67.09 -18.36 0.33
C SER A 4 65.92 -19.21 -0.17
N SER A 5 66.11 -20.54 -0.26
CA SER A 5 65.06 -21.49 -0.67
C SER A 5 63.94 -21.61 0.37
N GLN A 6 64.22 -21.40 1.65
CA GLN A 6 63.26 -21.63 2.73
C GLN A 6 62.31 -20.43 2.88
N SER A 7 62.83 -19.21 2.77
CA SER A 7 62.04 -17.97 2.76
C SER A 7 61.05 -17.92 1.58
N SER A 8 61.50 -18.28 0.38
CA SER A 8 60.64 -18.31 -0.83
C SER A 8 59.46 -19.29 -0.71
N ARG A 9 59.66 -20.45 -0.10
CA ARG A 9 58.58 -21.45 0.10
C ARG A 9 57.56 -20.99 1.13
N VAL A 10 58.00 -20.33 2.20
CA VAL A 10 57.09 -19.77 3.21
C VAL A 10 56.23 -18.66 2.61
N VAL A 11 56.81 -17.76 1.82
CA VAL A 11 56.05 -16.69 1.13
C VAL A 11 55.04 -17.29 0.14
N ALA A 12 55.42 -18.30 -0.64
CA ALA A 12 54.50 -18.95 -1.58
C ALA A 12 53.33 -19.65 -0.88
N ILE A 13 53.59 -20.30 0.26
CA ILE A 13 52.54 -20.93 1.08
C ILE A 13 51.62 -19.86 1.68
N VAL A 14 52.16 -18.75 2.18
CA VAL A 14 51.37 -17.65 2.73
C VAL A 14 50.48 -17.02 1.64
N VAL A 15 51.01 -16.77 0.45
CA VAL A 15 50.22 -16.24 -0.68
C VAL A 15 49.14 -17.24 -1.12
N LEU A 16 49.46 -18.54 -1.17
CA LEU A 16 48.47 -19.58 -1.48
C LEU A 16 47.37 -19.65 -0.41
N CYS A 17 47.74 -19.58 0.87
CA CYS A 17 46.80 -19.55 1.99
C CYS A 17 45.92 -18.29 1.96
N LEU A 18 46.46 -17.12 1.60
CA LEU A 18 45.70 -15.89 1.42
C LEU A 18 44.71 -15.97 0.24
N LEU A 19 45.10 -16.65 -0.85
CA LEU A 19 44.22 -16.88 -2.01
C LEU A 19 43.13 -17.93 -1.74
N LEU A 20 43.38 -18.88 -0.84
CA LEU A 20 42.42 -19.92 -0.44
C LEU A 20 41.52 -19.51 0.73
N LEU A 21 41.90 -18.48 1.50
CA LEU A 21 41.13 -17.92 2.61
C LEU A 21 39.65 -17.66 2.28
N PRO A 22 39.28 -17.01 1.15
CA PRO A 22 37.87 -16.75 0.81
C PRO A 22 37.03 -18.01 0.55
N ILE A 23 37.66 -19.17 0.35
CA ILE A 23 36.97 -20.47 0.15
C ILE A 23 36.58 -21.10 1.49
N THR A 24 37.20 -20.66 2.59
CA THR A 24 37.08 -21.31 3.92
C THR A 24 36.31 -20.50 4.95
N LEU A 25 35.92 -19.27 4.63
CA LEU A 25 35.06 -18.47 5.51
C LEU A 25 33.62 -19.02 5.44
N PRO A 26 32.95 -19.27 6.58
CA PRO A 26 31.54 -19.60 6.57
C PRO A 26 30.76 -18.42 5.96
N LEU A 27 29.97 -18.69 4.92
CA LEU A 27 29.06 -17.69 4.34
C LEU A 27 28.02 -17.33 5.41
N VAL A 28 28.13 -16.13 5.99
CA VAL A 28 27.14 -15.58 6.92
C VAL A 28 25.95 -14.92 6.16
N GLY A 29 25.83 -15.13 4.85
CA GLY A 29 24.79 -14.51 4.01
C GLY A 29 23.79 -15.46 3.35
N ALA A 30 23.78 -16.75 3.68
CA ALA A 30 22.98 -17.75 2.95
C ALA A 30 21.66 -18.14 3.65
N SER A 31 21.11 -17.30 4.53
CA SER A 31 19.90 -17.64 5.31
C SER A 31 18.64 -16.86 4.94
N SER A 32 18.66 -16.00 3.92
CA SER A 32 17.46 -15.42 3.32
C SER A 32 17.57 -15.48 1.80
N GLU A 33 16.51 -15.95 1.13
CA GLU A 33 16.41 -15.99 -0.34
C GLU A 33 16.02 -14.62 -0.94
N TRP A 34 15.81 -13.62 -0.06
CA TRP A 34 15.52 -12.22 -0.39
C TRP A 34 16.35 -11.26 0.49
N GLU A 35 16.58 -10.04 0.00
CA GLU A 35 17.25 -8.96 0.73
C GLU A 35 16.22 -8.18 1.58
N GLU A 36 16.61 -7.83 2.80
CA GLU A 36 15.73 -7.11 3.72
C GLU A 36 15.62 -5.62 3.37
N ASP A 37 14.38 -5.16 3.22
CA ASP A 37 14.07 -3.75 3.00
C ASP A 37 14.16 -2.94 4.31
N GLY A 38 15.32 -2.30 4.55
CA GLY A 38 15.54 -1.43 5.72
C GLY A 38 14.71 -0.13 5.74
N TRP A 39 13.68 -0.01 4.89
CA TRP A 39 12.76 1.13 4.84
C TRP A 39 11.38 0.80 5.44
N LEU A 40 11.01 -0.48 5.57
CA LEU A 40 9.70 -0.88 6.10
C LEU A 40 9.54 -0.51 7.58
N ASP A 41 10.63 -0.48 8.34
CA ASP A 41 10.67 -0.11 9.76
C ASP A 41 11.06 1.35 10.00
N ALA A 42 11.31 2.11 8.93
CA ALA A 42 11.84 3.45 9.06
C ALA A 42 10.76 4.43 9.53
N ASP A 43 11.04 5.14 10.63
CA ASP A 43 10.08 6.07 11.27
C ASP A 43 9.58 7.16 10.31
N TRP A 44 10.42 7.59 9.35
CA TRP A 44 10.07 8.62 8.37
C TRP A 44 8.98 8.18 7.37
N PHE A 45 8.82 6.88 7.16
CA PHE A 45 7.77 6.32 6.29
C PHE A 45 6.55 5.89 7.10
N THR A 46 6.78 5.35 8.29
CA THR A 46 5.75 4.70 9.13
C THR A 46 5.08 5.68 10.09
N LYS A 47 5.73 6.00 11.22
CA LYS A 47 5.12 6.71 12.36
C LYS A 47 4.76 8.16 12.07
N ASP A 48 5.67 8.89 11.44
CA ASP A 48 5.50 10.32 11.14
C ASP A 48 5.37 10.57 9.63
N GLY A 49 5.19 9.50 8.86
CA GLY A 49 5.35 9.49 7.42
C GLY A 49 4.08 9.25 6.63
N ARG A 50 4.26 8.53 5.54
CA ARG A 50 3.25 8.17 4.56
C ARG A 50 2.14 7.29 5.17
N ILE A 51 2.47 6.29 5.98
CA ILE A 51 1.46 5.43 6.64
C ILE A 51 0.57 6.25 7.59
N ALA A 52 1.17 7.11 8.42
CA ALA A 52 0.42 8.02 9.28
C ALA A 52 -0.47 9.00 8.49
N SER A 53 -0.03 9.37 7.27
CA SER A 53 -0.77 10.25 6.36
C SER A 53 -1.90 9.53 5.59
N GLY A 54 -2.00 8.20 5.68
CA GLY A 54 -3.08 7.41 5.10
C GLY A 54 -2.64 6.32 4.13
N ASP A 55 -1.35 6.24 3.78
CA ASP A 55 -0.86 5.16 2.90
C ASP A 55 -1.03 3.78 3.54
N GLU A 56 -1.11 2.78 2.69
CA GLU A 56 -1.20 1.36 3.02
C GLU A 56 -0.06 0.58 2.39
N LEU A 57 0.34 -0.52 3.03
CA LEU A 57 1.14 -1.58 2.45
C LEU A 57 0.24 -2.78 2.10
N GLY A 58 0.32 -3.21 0.84
CA GLY A 58 -0.23 -4.45 0.34
C GLY A 58 0.87 -5.37 -0.18
N CYS A 59 0.46 -6.54 -0.67
CA CYS A 59 1.35 -7.54 -1.23
C CYS A 59 1.24 -7.60 -2.75
N GLN A 60 2.30 -7.96 -3.45
CA GLN A 60 2.21 -8.33 -4.88
C GLN A 60 2.85 -9.69 -5.18
N GLY A 61 3.84 -10.09 -4.38
CA GLY A 61 4.55 -11.35 -4.60
C GLY A 61 5.59 -11.61 -3.51
N MET A 62 6.27 -12.74 -3.68
CA MET A 62 7.42 -13.13 -2.87
C MET A 62 8.48 -13.73 -3.78
N PRO A 63 9.77 -13.35 -3.60
CA PRO A 63 10.89 -14.04 -4.23
C PRO A 63 10.79 -15.57 -4.08
N ALA A 64 11.19 -16.28 -5.14
CA ALA A 64 11.19 -17.75 -5.22
C ALA A 64 9.82 -18.46 -5.11
N LEU A 65 8.71 -17.73 -4.93
CA LEU A 65 7.35 -18.29 -4.96
C LEU A 65 6.64 -17.87 -6.25
N ASN A 66 6.01 -18.84 -6.90
CA ASN A 66 5.15 -18.56 -8.04
C ASN A 66 3.71 -18.40 -7.54
N LEU A 67 3.14 -17.21 -7.71
CA LEU A 67 1.80 -16.86 -7.25
C LEU A 67 0.72 -17.77 -7.88
N GLU A 68 0.79 -18.04 -9.18
CA GLU A 68 -0.14 -18.95 -9.87
C GLU A 68 -0.11 -20.40 -9.34
N LEU A 69 1.07 -20.93 -8.98
CA LEU A 69 1.19 -22.30 -8.48
C LEU A 69 0.94 -22.44 -6.96
N MET A 70 1.16 -21.37 -6.20
CA MET A 70 1.15 -21.40 -4.73
C MET A 70 0.50 -20.14 -4.12
N PRO A 71 -0.72 -19.76 -4.52
CA PRO A 71 -1.30 -18.46 -4.16
C PRO A 71 -1.40 -18.26 -2.65
N LYS A 72 -1.88 -19.29 -1.95
CA LYS A 72 -1.99 -19.30 -0.48
C LYS A 72 -0.65 -19.11 0.23
N THR A 73 0.39 -19.82 -0.21
CA THR A 73 1.72 -19.75 0.40
C THR A 73 2.36 -18.38 0.14
N THR A 74 2.26 -17.87 -1.09
CA THR A 74 2.77 -16.55 -1.45
C THR A 74 2.10 -15.46 -0.60
N ALA A 75 0.78 -15.51 -0.46
CA ALA A 75 0.00 -14.60 0.37
C ALA A 75 0.44 -14.66 1.85
N MET A 76 0.54 -15.85 2.42
CA MET A 76 0.94 -16.07 3.81
C MET A 76 2.35 -15.53 4.09
N GLU A 77 3.33 -15.83 3.22
CA GLU A 77 4.71 -15.37 3.43
C GLU A 77 4.86 -13.86 3.25
N CYS A 78 4.18 -13.25 2.27
CA CYS A 78 4.19 -11.79 2.12
C CYS A 78 3.51 -11.09 3.29
N LYS A 79 2.35 -11.60 3.73
CA LYS A 79 1.66 -11.08 4.92
C LYS A 79 2.57 -11.09 6.14
N LYS A 80 3.23 -12.22 6.38
CA LYS A 80 4.21 -12.37 7.46
C LYS A 80 5.38 -11.40 7.30
N TYR A 81 5.92 -11.25 6.09
CA TYR A 81 7.02 -10.32 5.80
C TYR A 81 6.69 -8.89 6.23
N LEU A 82 5.50 -8.39 5.89
CA LEU A 82 5.04 -7.05 6.26
C LEU A 82 4.78 -6.93 7.76
N MET A 83 3.98 -7.84 8.33
CA MET A 83 3.56 -7.78 9.74
C MET A 83 4.71 -7.93 10.74
N GLU A 84 5.81 -8.61 10.37
CA GLU A 84 7.00 -8.71 11.22
C GLU A 84 7.80 -7.39 11.28
N ARG A 85 7.51 -6.42 10.41
CA ARG A 85 8.30 -5.19 10.24
C ARG A 85 7.52 -3.94 10.60
N THR A 86 6.25 -3.86 10.19
CA THR A 86 5.45 -2.65 10.38
C THR A 86 3.96 -2.94 10.28
N ASN A 87 3.15 -1.93 10.62
CA ASN A 87 1.72 -2.00 10.40
C ASN A 87 1.42 -1.77 8.91
N ALA A 88 0.49 -2.53 8.35
CA ALA A 88 0.05 -2.33 6.98
C ALA A 88 -0.63 -0.97 6.76
N SER A 89 -1.29 -0.42 7.77
CA SER A 89 -1.82 0.95 7.73
C SER A 89 -1.84 1.58 9.12
N ARG A 90 -2.23 2.86 9.20
CA ARG A 90 -2.53 3.51 10.49
C ARG A 90 -3.71 2.87 11.24
N TRP A 91 -4.51 2.02 10.59
CA TRP A 91 -5.70 1.39 11.16
C TRP A 91 -5.47 -0.04 11.64
N GLY A 92 -4.50 -0.75 11.05
CA GLY A 92 -4.27 -2.15 11.34
C GLY A 92 -2.91 -2.65 10.91
N ASP A 93 -2.46 -3.71 11.56
CA ASP A 93 -1.19 -4.38 11.27
C ASP A 93 -1.28 -5.32 10.06
N SER A 94 -2.37 -6.06 9.92
CA SER A 94 -2.60 -7.00 8.83
C SER A 94 -2.88 -6.28 7.50
N PRO A 95 -2.14 -6.57 6.41
CA PRO A 95 -2.45 -6.06 5.07
C PRO A 95 -3.77 -6.64 4.56
N LEU A 96 -4.50 -5.83 3.77
CA LEU A 96 -5.78 -6.22 3.15
C LEU A 96 -5.71 -6.27 1.62
N SER A 97 -4.67 -5.69 1.03
CA SER A 97 -4.56 -5.49 -0.42
C SER A 97 -3.54 -6.41 -1.07
N PHE A 98 -3.89 -7.00 -2.22
CA PHE A 98 -3.01 -7.85 -3.03
C PHE A 98 -3.04 -7.45 -4.52
N GLY A 99 -1.88 -7.31 -5.15
CA GLY A 99 -1.75 -7.06 -6.59
C GLY A 99 -1.63 -8.36 -7.37
N VAL A 100 -2.45 -8.53 -8.41
CA VAL A 100 -2.37 -9.66 -9.35
C VAL A 100 -2.02 -9.13 -10.74
N ASP A 101 -1.01 -9.71 -11.38
CA ASP A 101 -0.68 -9.37 -12.76
C ASP A 101 -0.87 -10.60 -13.65
N MET A 102 -1.83 -10.55 -14.57
CA MET A 102 -2.12 -11.63 -15.52
C MET A 102 -1.03 -11.83 -16.58
N ILE A 103 -0.14 -10.85 -16.80
CA ILE A 103 1.02 -11.05 -17.68
C ILE A 103 1.97 -12.06 -17.04
N GLU A 104 2.15 -11.98 -15.72
CA GLU A 104 3.00 -12.89 -14.94
C GLU A 104 2.26 -14.17 -14.52
N ASN A 105 0.93 -14.09 -14.35
CA ASN A 105 0.08 -15.17 -13.83
C ASN A 105 -1.11 -15.43 -14.77
N PRO A 106 -0.89 -15.85 -16.02
CA PRO A 106 -1.92 -15.93 -17.05
C PRO A 106 -3.05 -16.93 -16.77
N ASN A 107 -2.87 -17.88 -15.86
CA ASN A 107 -3.90 -18.86 -15.48
C ASN A 107 -4.54 -18.57 -14.11
N PHE A 108 -4.27 -17.41 -13.50
CA PHE A 108 -4.87 -17.04 -12.22
C PHE A 108 -6.40 -16.96 -12.34
N ASP A 109 -7.12 -17.65 -11.45
CA ASP A 109 -8.56 -17.79 -11.53
C ASP A 109 -9.30 -17.47 -10.21
N SER A 110 -10.62 -17.61 -10.23
CA SER A 110 -11.48 -17.33 -9.06
C SER A 110 -11.12 -18.13 -7.80
N SER A 111 -10.59 -19.34 -7.95
CA SER A 111 -10.17 -20.18 -6.81
C SER A 111 -8.85 -19.71 -6.21
N ASP A 112 -7.98 -19.11 -7.02
CA ASP A 112 -6.77 -18.46 -6.54
C ASP A 112 -7.10 -17.17 -5.80
N HIS A 113 -8.03 -16.35 -6.31
CA HIS A 113 -8.55 -15.18 -5.58
C HIS A 113 -9.19 -15.57 -4.24
N GLN A 114 -10.00 -16.64 -4.21
CA GLN A 114 -10.55 -17.15 -2.95
C GLN A 114 -9.44 -17.56 -1.97
N SER A 115 -8.33 -18.14 -2.47
CA SER A 115 -7.18 -18.51 -1.64
C SER A 115 -6.49 -17.29 -1.04
N LEU A 116 -6.35 -16.19 -1.78
CA LEU A 116 -5.83 -14.91 -1.26
C LEU A 116 -6.77 -14.32 -0.19
N PHE A 117 -8.09 -14.35 -0.45
CA PHE A 117 -9.09 -13.87 0.49
C PHE A 117 -9.07 -14.64 1.82
N GLU A 118 -8.92 -15.97 1.77
CA GLU A 118 -8.80 -16.81 2.96
C GLU A 118 -7.54 -16.51 3.80
N GLU A 119 -6.47 -16.00 3.18
CA GLU A 119 -5.27 -15.53 3.88
C GLU A 119 -5.42 -14.09 4.42
N GLY A 120 -6.56 -13.46 4.18
CA GLY A 120 -6.93 -12.15 4.73
C GLY A 120 -6.74 -10.97 3.78
N PHE A 121 -6.52 -11.22 2.48
CA PHE A 121 -6.47 -10.17 1.46
C PHE A 121 -7.87 -9.93 0.89
N ALA A 122 -8.56 -8.91 1.41
CA ALA A 122 -9.92 -8.59 1.01
C ALA A 122 -10.02 -7.91 -0.36
N VAL A 123 -8.97 -7.15 -0.74
CA VAL A 123 -8.95 -6.35 -1.97
C VAL A 123 -7.89 -6.87 -2.91
N HIS A 124 -8.27 -7.14 -4.15
CA HIS A 124 -7.33 -7.44 -5.22
C HIS A 124 -7.44 -6.41 -6.34
N GLY A 125 -6.32 -6.12 -7.00
CA GLY A 125 -6.28 -5.17 -8.10
C GLY A 125 -5.12 -5.42 -9.05
N LEU A 126 -4.87 -4.42 -9.90
CA LEU A 126 -4.07 -4.51 -11.13
C LEU A 126 -4.82 -5.24 -12.24
N ASP A 127 -4.31 -6.36 -12.77
CA ASP A 127 -4.95 -7.17 -13.80
C ASP A 127 -5.38 -8.49 -13.17
N THR A 128 -6.68 -8.64 -12.91
CA THR A 128 -7.23 -9.70 -12.03
C THR A 128 -8.05 -10.75 -12.77
N ASN A 129 -8.02 -10.77 -14.11
CA ASN A 129 -8.84 -11.67 -14.95
C ASN A 129 -10.37 -11.52 -14.80
N PHE A 130 -10.86 -10.58 -14.00
CA PHE A 130 -12.29 -10.27 -13.89
C PHE A 130 -12.68 -9.18 -14.89
N GLU A 131 -13.70 -9.43 -15.70
CA GLU A 131 -14.20 -8.45 -16.68
C GLU A 131 -15.12 -7.40 -16.04
N ASN A 132 -15.82 -7.76 -14.97
CA ASN A 132 -16.73 -6.84 -14.29
C ASN A 132 -15.99 -6.13 -13.16
N THR A 133 -16.11 -4.81 -13.16
CA THR A 133 -15.64 -3.90 -12.12
C THR A 133 -16.82 -3.09 -11.63
N VAL A 134 -16.74 -2.54 -10.42
CA VAL A 134 -17.72 -1.59 -9.90
C VAL A 134 -17.07 -0.22 -9.69
N TRP A 135 -17.72 0.70 -8.98
CA TRP A 135 -17.25 2.06 -8.71
C TRP A 135 -17.12 3.04 -9.87
N HIS A 136 -17.75 2.77 -11.02
CA HIS A 136 -17.66 3.64 -12.20
C HIS A 136 -18.43 4.96 -12.09
N ASN A 137 -19.36 5.06 -11.14
CA ASN A 137 -20.18 6.25 -10.89
C ASN A 137 -20.77 6.19 -9.48
N ALA A 138 -21.51 7.23 -9.09
CA ALA A 138 -22.13 7.37 -7.78
C ALA A 138 -23.07 6.22 -7.37
N THR A 139 -23.68 5.52 -8.33
CA THR A 139 -24.68 4.46 -8.10
C THR A 139 -24.13 3.05 -8.26
N ASP A 140 -22.86 2.90 -8.62
CA ASP A 140 -22.24 1.60 -8.88
C ASP A 140 -21.51 1.08 -7.64
N PHE A 141 -22.16 0.21 -6.87
CA PHE A 141 -21.71 -0.28 -5.56
C PHE A 141 -21.26 -1.76 -5.62
N PRO A 142 -20.27 -2.14 -4.79
CA PRO A 142 -19.93 -3.55 -4.60
C PRO A 142 -21.07 -4.26 -3.88
N ASN A 143 -21.45 -5.44 -4.38
CA ASN A 143 -22.48 -6.29 -3.80
C ASN A 143 -21.88 -7.57 -3.18
N ASN A 144 -20.78 -8.05 -3.75
CA ASN A 144 -20.15 -9.31 -3.37
C ASN A 144 -18.64 -9.13 -3.13
N ASN A 145 -18.00 -10.09 -2.46
CA ASN A 145 -16.54 -10.09 -2.26
C ASN A 145 -15.77 -10.05 -3.59
N SER A 146 -16.28 -10.70 -4.65
CA SER A 146 -15.66 -10.71 -5.96
C SER A 146 -15.50 -9.34 -6.59
N ASP A 147 -16.37 -8.38 -6.23
CA ASP A 147 -16.25 -7.02 -6.73
C ASP A 147 -14.96 -6.40 -6.18
N TRP A 148 -14.65 -6.63 -4.91
CA TRP A 148 -13.38 -6.22 -4.27
C TRP A 148 -12.16 -7.01 -4.73
N TRP A 149 -12.34 -8.16 -5.37
CA TRP A 149 -11.25 -8.88 -6.03
C TRP A 149 -10.88 -8.27 -7.40
N ASN A 150 -11.56 -7.20 -7.80
CA ASN A 150 -11.17 -6.40 -8.93
C ASN A 150 -11.60 -4.94 -8.75
N LEU A 151 -10.75 -4.14 -8.12
CA LEU A 151 -11.00 -2.70 -7.97
C LEU A 151 -11.13 -1.94 -9.32
N GLY A 152 -10.78 -2.60 -10.43
CA GLY A 152 -10.70 -2.01 -11.76
C GLY A 152 -9.52 -1.05 -11.90
N SER A 153 -9.28 -0.57 -13.12
CA SER A 153 -8.27 0.45 -13.38
C SER A 153 -8.88 1.59 -14.20
N SER A 154 -8.76 2.81 -13.69
CA SER A 154 -9.11 4.04 -14.39
C SER A 154 -7.93 4.60 -15.19
N GLY A 155 -6.74 4.01 -15.07
CA GLY A 155 -5.54 4.48 -15.74
C GLY A 155 -4.30 4.48 -14.85
N SER A 156 -3.29 5.27 -15.23
CA SER A 156 -2.04 5.38 -14.50
C SER A 156 -1.53 6.82 -14.40
N LEU A 157 -0.67 7.05 -13.41
CA LEU A 157 0.01 8.31 -13.19
C LEU A 157 1.22 8.50 -14.10
N GLU A 158 1.57 7.53 -14.96
CA GLU A 158 2.74 7.65 -15.81
C GLU A 158 2.49 8.55 -17.02
N GLN A 159 3.57 9.18 -17.48
CA GLN A 159 3.51 10.19 -18.53
C GLN A 159 2.90 9.66 -19.83
N LYS A 160 1.83 10.33 -20.31
CA LYS A 160 1.12 10.08 -21.58
C LYS A 160 0.35 8.74 -21.64
N ILE A 161 0.09 8.09 -20.51
CA ILE A 161 -0.76 6.91 -20.47
C ILE A 161 -2.22 7.33 -20.35
N THR A 162 -2.56 8.10 -19.32
CA THR A 162 -3.94 8.47 -19.02
C THR A 162 -4.26 9.92 -19.40
N PRO A 163 -5.26 10.15 -20.26
CA PRO A 163 -5.80 11.47 -20.56
C PRO A 163 -6.49 12.08 -19.33
N LEU A 164 -6.27 13.38 -19.07
CA LEU A 164 -6.87 14.07 -17.93
C LEU A 164 -8.39 14.20 -18.05
N ASP A 165 -8.91 14.39 -19.25
CA ASP A 165 -10.33 14.55 -19.53
C ASP A 165 -11.15 13.32 -19.16
N GLU A 166 -10.63 12.11 -19.39
CA GLU A 166 -11.27 10.86 -18.96
C GLU A 166 -11.40 10.79 -17.43
N ILE A 167 -10.37 11.22 -16.70
CA ILE A 167 -10.39 11.24 -15.23
C ILE A 167 -11.36 12.29 -14.69
N ILE A 168 -11.41 13.47 -15.33
CA ILE A 168 -12.39 14.52 -14.98
C ILE A 168 -13.82 13.98 -15.17
N GLU A 169 -14.08 13.26 -16.25
CA GLU A 169 -15.39 12.68 -16.52
C GLU A 169 -15.80 11.68 -15.44
N LEU A 170 -14.93 10.73 -15.07
CA LEU A 170 -15.18 9.77 -13.99
C LEU A 170 -15.44 10.47 -12.65
N ALA A 171 -14.62 11.46 -12.28
CA ALA A 171 -14.81 12.23 -11.06
C ALA A 171 -16.17 12.96 -11.04
N ASN A 172 -16.58 13.55 -12.17
CA ASN A 172 -17.89 14.21 -12.29
C ASN A 172 -19.07 13.22 -12.20
N GLN A 173 -18.86 11.96 -12.56
CA GLN A 173 -19.85 10.89 -12.41
C GLN A 173 -19.92 10.33 -10.98
N GLY A 174 -19.06 10.78 -10.07
CA GLY A 174 -19.00 10.32 -8.68
C GLY A 174 -18.30 8.97 -8.50
N ALA A 175 -17.42 8.60 -9.44
CA ALA A 175 -16.66 7.36 -9.41
C ALA A 175 -15.67 7.30 -8.23
N MET A 176 -15.22 6.09 -7.90
CA MET A 176 -13.94 5.92 -7.21
C MET A 176 -12.89 5.68 -8.28
N VAL A 177 -12.09 6.70 -8.56
CA VAL A 177 -11.03 6.61 -9.58
C VAL A 177 -9.88 5.81 -8.99
N ASN A 178 -9.52 4.69 -9.62
CA ASN A 178 -8.36 3.87 -9.23
C ASN A 178 -7.24 4.02 -10.26
N LEU A 179 -6.11 4.59 -9.84
CA LEU A 179 -4.94 4.80 -10.71
C LEU A 179 -3.78 3.91 -10.28
N GLN A 180 -2.91 3.61 -11.24
CA GLN A 180 -1.68 2.86 -11.00
C GLN A 180 -0.46 3.77 -11.07
N TRP A 181 0.60 3.39 -10.36
CA TRP A 181 1.89 4.04 -10.36
C TRP A 181 3.03 3.01 -10.35
N GLN A 182 3.89 3.07 -11.34
CA GLN A 182 5.16 2.36 -11.38
C GLN A 182 6.31 3.37 -11.45
N ALA A 183 7.15 3.41 -10.41
CA ALA A 183 8.26 4.36 -10.37
C ALA A 183 9.41 3.98 -11.31
N GLN A 184 9.52 2.70 -11.67
CA GLN A 184 10.64 2.14 -12.42
C GLN A 184 10.21 0.95 -13.27
N ILE A 185 10.68 0.92 -14.52
CA ILE A 185 10.55 -0.22 -15.42
C ILE A 185 11.95 -0.65 -15.81
N ALA A 186 12.36 -1.87 -15.43
CA ALA A 186 13.75 -2.32 -15.50
C ALA A 186 14.69 -1.28 -14.83
N ASP A 187 15.66 -0.70 -15.54
CA ASP A 187 16.57 0.32 -14.99
C ASP A 187 16.11 1.77 -15.22
N LEU A 188 14.94 1.97 -15.84
CA LEU A 188 14.46 3.27 -16.26
C LEU A 188 13.51 3.88 -15.24
N LYS A 189 13.87 5.06 -14.72
CA LYS A 189 12.97 5.88 -13.89
C LYS A 189 11.82 6.39 -14.74
N VAL A 190 10.59 6.12 -14.30
CA VAL A 190 9.39 6.53 -15.00
C VAL A 190 9.00 7.95 -14.59
N ARG A 191 8.49 8.71 -15.56
CA ARG A 191 8.04 10.09 -15.33
C ARG A 191 6.54 10.08 -15.10
N THR A 192 6.08 10.90 -14.15
CA THR A 192 4.65 11.11 -13.95
C THR A 192 4.06 12.02 -15.01
N ASN A 193 2.75 11.88 -15.24
CA ASN A 193 1.92 12.88 -15.88
C ASN A 193 1.72 14.06 -14.91
N GLY A 194 2.57 15.09 -15.05
CA GLY A 194 2.55 16.24 -14.13
C GLY A 194 1.25 17.05 -14.17
N GLU A 195 0.56 17.11 -15.31
CA GLU A 195 -0.74 17.79 -15.43
C GLU A 195 -1.81 17.04 -14.63
N LEU A 196 -1.89 15.72 -14.80
CA LEU A 196 -2.82 14.87 -14.05
C LEU A 196 -2.56 14.95 -12.54
N VAL A 197 -1.31 14.78 -12.09
CA VAL A 197 -0.97 14.84 -10.67
C VAL A 197 -1.34 16.21 -10.07
N SER A 198 -0.99 17.30 -10.74
CA SER A 198 -1.32 18.65 -10.24
C SER A 198 -2.83 18.88 -10.17
N TRP A 199 -3.58 18.36 -11.14
CA TRP A 199 -5.03 18.43 -11.10
C TRP A 199 -5.58 17.63 -9.92
N LEU A 200 -5.16 16.37 -9.74
CA LEU A 200 -5.59 15.49 -8.65
C LEU A 200 -5.38 16.17 -7.29
N GLU A 201 -4.17 16.66 -7.00
CA GLU A 201 -3.81 17.31 -5.72
C GLU A 201 -4.66 18.56 -5.41
N SER A 202 -5.17 19.24 -6.45
CA SER A 202 -6.02 20.43 -6.28
C SER A 202 -7.48 20.12 -5.98
N GLN A 203 -7.94 18.87 -6.17
CA GLN A 203 -9.35 18.49 -6.01
C GLN A 203 -9.74 18.27 -4.55
N ASN A 204 -11.01 18.51 -4.21
CA ASN A 204 -11.60 18.16 -2.92
C ASN A 204 -12.32 16.80 -3.03
N ALA A 205 -11.53 15.73 -3.05
CA ALA A 205 -11.99 14.36 -3.10
C ALA A 205 -11.52 13.60 -1.86
N TRP A 206 -12.14 12.45 -1.58
CA TRP A 206 -11.59 11.54 -0.59
C TRP A 206 -10.41 10.78 -1.19
N TYR A 207 -9.20 11.01 -0.68
CA TYR A 207 -8.01 10.25 -1.01
C TYR A 207 -7.87 9.11 -0.01
N THR A 208 -7.80 7.89 -0.52
CA THR A 208 -7.83 6.69 0.31
C THR A 208 -7.01 5.57 -0.30
N ALA A 209 -6.64 4.60 0.53
CA ALA A 209 -6.02 3.36 0.12
C ALA A 209 -7.08 2.26 -0.09
N TRP A 210 -6.71 1.18 -0.77
CA TRP A 210 -7.60 0.09 -1.15
C TRP A 210 -8.27 -0.58 0.07
N GLY A 211 -7.49 -0.93 1.08
CA GLY A 211 -7.96 -1.54 2.33
C GLY A 211 -8.76 -0.56 3.19
N GLU A 212 -8.41 0.73 3.20
CA GLU A 212 -9.21 1.77 3.88
C GLU A 212 -10.59 1.92 3.20
N ALA A 213 -10.64 1.91 1.86
CA ALA A 213 -11.89 1.96 1.09
C ALA A 213 -12.79 0.73 1.35
N TYR A 214 -12.22 -0.47 1.32
CA TYR A 214 -12.94 -1.71 1.67
C TYR A 214 -13.50 -1.67 3.08
N SER A 215 -12.65 -1.25 4.03
CA SER A 215 -13.04 -1.19 5.45
C SER A 215 -14.13 -0.16 5.68
N TYR A 216 -14.02 1.00 5.04
CA TYR A 216 -15.03 2.05 5.10
C TYR A 216 -16.36 1.55 4.54
N GLU A 217 -16.38 0.88 3.38
CA GLU A 217 -17.60 0.34 2.79
C GLU A 217 -18.24 -0.73 3.69
N PHE A 218 -17.43 -1.63 4.26
CA PHE A 218 -17.92 -2.63 5.21
C PHE A 218 -18.62 -1.96 6.39
N HIS A 219 -17.97 -1.02 7.06
CA HIS A 219 -18.55 -0.32 8.20
C HIS A 219 -19.74 0.54 7.77
N ARG A 220 -19.67 1.22 6.61
CA ARG A 220 -20.76 2.02 6.05
C ARG A 220 -22.03 1.20 5.91
N MET A 221 -21.92 -0.06 5.50
CA MET A 221 -23.07 -0.93 5.27
C MET A 221 -23.53 -1.70 6.51
N ASN A 222 -22.65 -1.95 7.48
CA ASN A 222 -22.91 -2.90 8.56
C ASN A 222 -22.93 -2.30 9.97
N ASP A 223 -22.37 -1.10 10.18
CA ASP A 223 -22.38 -0.45 11.49
C ASP A 223 -23.76 0.13 11.82
N ASP A 224 -24.25 -0.15 13.03
CA ASP A 224 -25.51 0.38 13.55
C ASP A 224 -25.29 1.73 14.26
N PHE A 225 -26.08 2.74 13.88
CA PHE A 225 -26.05 4.06 14.49
C PHE A 225 -27.33 4.30 15.29
N LYS A 226 -27.18 4.75 16.53
CA LYS A 226 -28.31 5.09 17.40
C LYS A 226 -28.25 6.53 17.84
N LEU A 227 -29.41 7.16 17.90
CA LEU A 227 -29.59 8.53 18.33
C LEU A 227 -30.50 8.58 19.55
N PHE A 228 -30.06 9.29 20.59
CA PHE A 228 -30.79 9.45 21.84
C PHE A 228 -30.84 10.93 22.23
N SER A 229 -32.00 11.43 22.63
CA SER A 229 -32.11 12.76 23.23
C SER A 229 -31.75 12.70 24.72
N SER A 230 -30.77 13.50 25.15
CA SER A 230 -30.56 13.82 26.57
C SER A 230 -31.52 14.91 27.01
N THR A 231 -31.63 15.97 26.20
CA THR A 231 -32.46 17.16 26.45
C THR A 231 -32.97 17.73 25.12
N THR A 232 -33.72 18.83 25.16
CA THR A 232 -34.18 19.55 23.95
C THR A 232 -33.04 20.15 23.12
N LYS A 233 -31.82 20.25 23.67
CA LYS A 233 -30.63 20.81 22.98
C LYS A 233 -29.45 19.84 22.90
N GLU A 234 -29.55 18.67 23.53
CA GLU A 234 -28.42 17.75 23.67
C GLU A 234 -28.84 16.35 23.23
N TRP A 235 -28.02 15.77 22.36
CA TRP A 235 -28.25 14.47 21.73
C TRP A 235 -26.99 13.62 21.84
N ASN A 236 -27.14 12.31 21.99
CA ASN A 236 -26.04 11.36 21.89
C ASN A 236 -26.22 10.53 20.62
N VAL A 237 -25.18 10.49 19.80
CA VAL A 237 -25.09 9.58 18.66
C VAL A 237 -24.03 8.54 18.94
N VAL A 238 -24.42 7.28 18.82
CA VAL A 238 -23.57 6.13 19.11
C VAL A 238 -23.39 5.33 17.82
N ASN A 239 -22.14 5.14 17.39
CA ASN A 239 -21.80 4.09 16.45
C ASN A 239 -21.59 2.81 17.25
N GLU A 240 -22.54 1.87 17.25
CA GLU A 240 -22.41 0.60 17.98
C GLU A 240 -21.50 -0.40 17.26
N GLY A 241 -21.12 -0.13 16.01
CA GLY A 241 -20.38 -1.06 15.17
C GLY A 241 -21.25 -2.17 14.59
N SER A 242 -20.58 -3.18 14.04
CA SER A 242 -21.19 -4.40 13.50
C SER A 242 -20.87 -5.62 14.37
N LEU A 243 -21.80 -6.58 14.41
CA LEU A 243 -21.60 -7.90 15.00
C LEU A 243 -21.07 -8.93 13.99
N ILE A 244 -20.89 -8.53 12.73
CA ILE A 244 -20.43 -9.40 11.65
C ILE A 244 -18.90 -9.49 11.71
N GLU A 245 -18.37 -10.71 11.79
CA GLU A 245 -16.92 -10.96 11.67
C GLU A 245 -16.42 -10.47 10.31
N THR A 246 -15.27 -9.80 10.30
CA THR A 246 -14.78 -9.11 9.11
C THR A 246 -13.25 -9.09 9.07
N LEU A 247 -12.71 -8.94 7.86
CA LEU A 247 -11.31 -8.59 7.62
C LEU A 247 -11.08 -7.08 7.70
N ALA A 248 -12.14 -6.27 7.60
CA ALA A 248 -12.04 -4.81 7.60
C ALA A 248 -11.32 -4.29 8.85
N TRP A 249 -10.47 -3.29 8.64
CA TRP A 249 -9.94 -2.52 9.76
C TRP A 249 -11.05 -1.68 10.39
N ASN A 250 -10.96 -1.43 11.69
CA ASN A 250 -11.89 -0.55 12.37
C ASN A 250 -11.60 0.92 11.99
N VAL A 251 -12.25 1.40 10.92
CA VAL A 251 -12.12 2.78 10.42
C VAL A 251 -13.35 3.60 10.78
N PRO A 252 -13.23 4.93 10.97
CA PRO A 252 -14.40 5.76 11.21
C PRO A 252 -15.23 5.94 9.92
N ILE A 253 -16.54 6.06 10.07
CA ILE A 253 -17.46 6.24 8.94
C ILE A 253 -18.34 7.48 9.10
N THR A 254 -18.67 8.13 7.98
CA THR A 254 -19.53 9.31 7.97
C THR A 254 -21.01 8.93 7.93
N ARG A 255 -21.81 9.58 8.78
CA ARG A 255 -23.28 9.55 8.76
C ARG A 255 -23.85 10.96 8.68
N GLY A 256 -24.94 11.10 7.94
CA GLY A 256 -25.74 12.32 7.89
C GLY A 256 -26.82 12.30 8.98
N LEU A 257 -26.97 13.40 9.69
CA LEU A 257 -28.02 13.66 10.67
C LEU A 257 -28.82 14.88 10.20
N ASP A 258 -30.14 14.77 10.12
CA ASP A 258 -31.00 15.92 9.85
C ASP A 258 -31.17 16.73 11.14
N ILE A 259 -30.62 17.94 11.15
CA ILE A 259 -30.66 18.87 12.29
C ILE A 259 -31.68 20.00 12.07
N ARG A 260 -32.57 19.89 11.07
CA ARG A 260 -33.69 20.80 10.81
C ARG A 260 -33.26 22.27 10.65
N ASN A 261 -32.13 22.50 9.98
CA ASN A 261 -31.50 23.82 9.80
C ASN A 261 -31.15 24.54 11.12
N ASN A 262 -30.99 23.80 12.21
CA ASN A 262 -30.39 24.33 13.45
C ASN A 262 -28.86 24.43 13.30
N THR A 263 -28.18 24.97 14.30
CA THR A 263 -26.73 25.14 14.33
C THR A 263 -26.13 24.30 15.45
N VAL A 264 -25.06 23.57 15.12
CA VAL A 264 -24.27 22.81 16.09
C VAL A 264 -23.39 23.77 16.88
N GLU A 265 -23.51 23.78 18.20
CA GLU A 265 -22.65 24.57 19.09
C GLU A 265 -21.33 23.85 19.36
N ARG A 266 -21.39 22.55 19.65
CA ARG A 266 -20.22 21.67 19.83
C ARG A 266 -20.60 20.21 19.74
N ILE A 267 -19.61 19.39 19.42
CA ILE A 267 -19.69 17.93 19.53
C ILE A 267 -18.51 17.45 20.37
N THR A 268 -18.76 16.54 21.30
CA THR A 268 -17.71 15.96 22.15
C THR A 268 -17.73 14.44 22.10
N VAL A 269 -16.55 13.81 22.03
CA VAL A 269 -16.33 12.37 22.16
C VAL A 269 -15.39 12.15 23.33
N ASP A 270 -15.76 11.29 24.27
CA ASP A 270 -14.98 11.00 25.49
C ASP A 270 -14.57 12.24 26.32
N GLY A 271 -15.35 13.33 26.19
CA GLY A 271 -15.13 14.59 26.89
C GLY A 271 -14.28 15.62 26.14
N ASP A 272 -13.66 15.23 25.01
CA ASP A 272 -12.89 16.12 24.15
C ASP A 272 -13.73 16.63 22.97
N ASN A 273 -13.46 17.85 22.52
CA ASN A 273 -14.15 18.42 21.37
C ASN A 273 -13.78 17.66 20.10
N LEU A 274 -14.79 17.17 19.38
CA LEU A 274 -14.62 16.56 18.08
C LEU A 274 -14.25 17.63 17.04
N LYS A 275 -13.27 17.33 16.20
CA LYS A 275 -12.73 18.26 15.20
C LYS A 275 -13.79 18.64 14.18
N GLU A 276 -13.94 19.94 13.91
CA GLU A 276 -14.73 20.44 12.79
C GLU A 276 -13.95 20.26 11.48
N LEU A 277 -14.59 19.65 10.49
CA LEU A 277 -14.04 19.32 9.18
C LEU A 277 -14.58 20.29 8.12
N SER A 278 -13.90 20.35 7.00
CA SER A 278 -14.35 21.01 5.78
C SER A 278 -14.07 20.11 4.57
N LEU A 279 -14.49 20.53 3.38
CA LEU A 279 -14.22 19.79 2.15
C LEU A 279 -12.73 19.76 1.75
N ILE A 280 -11.84 20.46 2.46
CA ILE A 280 -10.38 20.35 2.23
C ILE A 280 -9.75 19.20 3.02
N ASN A 281 -10.50 18.59 3.95
CA ASN A 281 -10.07 17.42 4.70
C ASN A 281 -10.28 16.18 3.81
N LYS A 282 -9.23 15.80 3.07
CA LYS A 282 -9.29 14.81 2.00
C LYS A 282 -8.96 13.39 2.44
N THR A 283 -8.35 13.21 3.60
CA THR A 283 -7.99 11.89 4.15
C THR A 283 -8.90 11.55 5.32
N LEU A 284 -9.21 10.26 5.48
CA LEU A 284 -10.18 9.82 6.48
C LEU A 284 -9.75 10.22 7.90
N GLU A 285 -10.62 10.90 8.63
CA GLU A 285 -10.38 11.24 10.04
C GLU A 285 -11.72 11.41 10.77
N GLN A 286 -11.70 11.21 12.09
CA GLN A 286 -12.87 11.52 12.91
C GLN A 286 -13.11 13.03 12.94
N GLY A 287 -14.38 13.41 12.92
CA GLY A 287 -14.74 14.82 12.87
C GLY A 287 -16.19 15.02 12.51
N TRP A 288 -16.58 16.28 12.36
CA TRP A 288 -17.93 16.65 11.95
C TRP A 288 -17.93 17.86 11.04
N ARG A 289 -18.92 17.96 10.16
CA ARG A 289 -19.13 19.11 9.29
C ARG A 289 -20.61 19.37 9.16
N GLN A 290 -21.04 20.61 9.36
CA GLN A 290 -22.40 21.02 9.08
C GLN A 290 -22.50 21.60 7.66
N GLU A 291 -23.51 21.18 6.91
CA GLU A 291 -23.88 21.75 5.63
C GLU A 291 -25.40 21.91 5.57
N GLU A 292 -25.85 23.16 5.58
CA GLU A 292 -27.28 23.51 5.63
C GLU A 292 -27.98 22.84 6.82
N GLY A 293 -28.96 21.98 6.54
CA GLY A 293 -29.74 21.22 7.51
C GLY A 293 -29.17 19.85 7.86
N ILE A 294 -28.01 19.48 7.31
CA ILE A 294 -27.39 18.17 7.54
C ILE A 294 -26.10 18.34 8.35
N LEU A 295 -25.97 17.55 9.41
CA LEU A 295 -24.74 17.34 10.13
C LEU A 295 -24.10 16.04 9.66
N TRP A 296 -22.93 16.14 9.02
CA TRP A 296 -22.06 15.01 8.73
C TRP A 296 -21.18 14.73 9.93
N ILE A 297 -21.30 13.56 10.53
CA ILE A 297 -20.45 13.14 11.65
C ILE A 297 -19.71 11.87 11.30
N THR A 298 -18.40 11.82 11.56
CA THR A 298 -17.54 10.68 11.26
C THR A 298 -17.04 10.05 12.55
N LEU A 299 -17.52 8.85 12.86
CA LEU A 299 -17.25 8.12 14.11
C LEU A 299 -16.79 6.70 13.83
N GLN A 300 -15.85 6.23 14.63
CA GLN A 300 -15.39 4.84 14.67
C GLN A 300 -16.38 3.96 15.43
N SER A 301 -16.39 2.66 15.11
CA SER A 301 -17.24 1.69 15.81
C SER A 301 -16.95 1.70 17.31
N GLY A 302 -18.02 1.70 18.11
CA GLY A 302 -18.00 1.79 19.57
C GLY A 302 -17.95 3.21 20.15
N GLN A 303 -17.85 4.26 19.32
CA GLN A 303 -17.80 5.63 19.82
C GLN A 303 -19.19 6.22 20.11
N ASN A 304 -19.23 7.07 21.13
CA ASN A 304 -20.39 7.87 21.52
C ASN A 304 -20.03 9.35 21.49
N ALA A 305 -20.75 10.12 20.68
CA ALA A 305 -20.61 11.56 20.57
C ALA A 305 -21.82 12.29 21.14
N THR A 306 -21.58 13.28 21.99
CA THR A 306 -22.61 14.19 22.48
C THR A 306 -22.63 15.45 21.61
N ILE A 307 -23.77 15.73 21.01
CA ILE A 307 -24.05 16.88 20.15
C ILE A 307 -24.83 17.90 20.97
N VAL A 308 -24.35 19.14 21.01
CA VAL A 308 -25.04 20.27 21.63
C VAL A 308 -25.44 21.25 20.53
N MET A 309 -26.73 21.59 20.49
CA MET A 309 -27.32 22.51 19.53
C MET A 309 -27.51 23.90 20.13
N GLU A 310 -27.40 24.95 19.30
CA GLU A 310 -27.64 26.32 19.74
C GLU A 310 -29.09 26.53 20.23
N ASN A 311 -30.05 26.01 19.46
CA ASN A 311 -31.49 26.12 19.74
C ASN A 311 -32.11 24.76 20.06
N GLU A 312 -33.30 24.76 20.63
CA GLU A 312 -34.07 23.52 20.83
C GLU A 312 -34.51 22.99 19.47
N SER A 313 -34.20 21.73 19.16
CA SER A 313 -34.66 21.06 17.95
C SER A 313 -34.71 19.55 18.13
N GLU A 314 -35.58 18.93 17.33
CA GLU A 314 -35.50 17.51 17.05
C GLU A 314 -34.37 17.26 16.03
N ILE A 315 -33.62 16.18 16.23
CA ILE A 315 -32.61 15.67 15.30
C ILE A 315 -33.04 14.26 14.92
N ASP A 316 -32.80 13.88 13.67
CA ASP A 316 -33.09 12.54 13.18
C ASP A 316 -31.89 11.94 12.43
N LEU A 317 -31.75 10.61 12.49
CA LEU A 317 -30.87 9.84 11.63
C LEU A 317 -31.39 9.76 10.19
N ALA A 318 -32.69 9.97 10.00
CA ALA A 318 -33.35 9.97 8.71
C ALA A 318 -34.08 11.31 8.46
N PRO A 319 -33.89 11.98 7.31
CA PRO A 319 -34.71 13.13 6.97
C PRO A 319 -36.20 12.75 6.90
N GLU A 320 -37.07 13.64 7.37
CA GLU A 320 -38.54 13.46 7.33
C GLU A 320 -39.08 13.17 5.92
N ALA A 321 -38.36 13.63 4.88
CA ALA A 321 -38.67 13.40 3.47
C ALA A 321 -38.56 11.91 3.05
N CYS A 322 -37.84 11.09 3.82
CA CYS A 322 -37.67 9.67 3.57
C CYS A 322 -38.81 8.81 4.16
N ASP A 323 -39.68 9.42 4.96
CA ASP A 323 -40.86 8.78 5.57
C ASP A 323 -42.14 8.93 4.69
N THR A 324 -42.09 9.80 3.67
CA THR A 324 -43.17 9.90 2.67
C THR A 324 -43.10 8.77 1.66
N ILE A 325 -43.85 7.70 1.92
CA ILE A 325 -44.13 6.61 0.99
C ILE A 325 -44.54 7.17 -0.39
N GLY A 326 -43.61 7.14 -1.35
CA GLY A 326 -43.91 7.23 -2.78
C GLY A 326 -43.49 8.50 -3.54
N MET A 327 -42.58 9.36 -3.04
CA MET A 327 -42.10 10.53 -3.83
C MET A 327 -40.58 10.78 -3.89
N VAL A 328 -39.75 10.01 -3.19
CA VAL A 328 -38.28 10.06 -3.31
C VAL A 328 -37.81 8.63 -3.57
N ASP A 329 -36.93 8.41 -4.55
CA ASP A 329 -36.32 7.09 -4.75
C ASP A 329 -35.56 6.72 -3.45
N SER A 330 -35.82 5.53 -2.92
CA SER A 330 -35.29 5.09 -1.63
C SER A 330 -33.76 5.12 -1.55
N GLU A 331 -33.08 5.05 -2.69
CA GLU A 331 -31.62 5.11 -2.83
C GLU A 331 -31.07 6.53 -2.61
N ASP A 332 -31.74 7.57 -3.13
CA ASP A 332 -31.35 8.97 -2.91
C ASP A 332 -31.43 9.35 -1.42
N CYS A 333 -32.45 8.82 -0.74
CA CYS A 333 -32.62 8.97 0.70
C CYS A 333 -31.53 8.25 1.51
N ALA A 334 -31.19 7.01 1.13
CA ALA A 334 -30.12 6.27 1.79
C ALA A 334 -28.75 6.98 1.63
N MET A 335 -28.51 7.61 0.49
CA MET A 335 -27.29 8.37 0.21
C MET A 335 -27.16 9.66 1.03
N GLN A 336 -28.28 10.28 1.40
CA GLN A 336 -28.28 11.43 2.32
C GLN A 336 -27.94 11.04 3.77
N MET A 337 -28.20 9.80 4.18
CA MET A 337 -27.90 9.30 5.52
C MET A 337 -26.54 8.60 5.61
N MET A 338 -26.19 7.85 4.57
CA MET A 338 -24.99 7.01 4.50
C MET A 338 -24.18 7.39 3.26
N PRO A 339 -23.54 8.57 3.27
CA PRO A 339 -22.81 9.07 2.11
C PRO A 339 -21.76 8.02 1.72
N ARG A 340 -21.69 7.77 0.42
CA ARG A 340 -20.79 6.76 -0.15
C ARG A 340 -19.34 6.99 0.23
N TYR A 341 -18.91 8.25 0.26
CA TYR A 341 -17.54 8.63 0.56
C TYR A 341 -17.46 9.42 1.86
N PHE A 342 -16.29 9.32 2.50
CA PHE A 342 -15.95 10.10 3.68
C PHE A 342 -16.33 11.58 3.52
N ASN A 343 -16.84 12.18 4.59
CA ASN A 343 -17.16 13.61 4.69
C ASN A 343 -18.12 14.11 3.58
N ASN A 344 -18.88 13.19 2.98
CA ASN A 344 -19.74 13.45 1.83
C ASN A 344 -18.99 14.10 0.65
N HIS A 345 -17.75 13.66 0.38
CA HIS A 345 -17.09 13.97 -0.88
C HIS A 345 -17.88 13.40 -2.06
N SER A 346 -17.86 14.08 -3.21
CA SER A 346 -18.62 13.65 -4.39
C SER A 346 -17.97 12.49 -5.15
N TRP A 347 -16.66 12.27 -4.97
CA TRP A 347 -15.88 11.20 -5.60
C TRP A 347 -14.67 10.85 -4.73
N ALA A 348 -14.06 9.70 -5.01
CA ALA A 348 -12.88 9.22 -4.29
C ALA A 348 -11.74 8.85 -5.25
N LEU A 349 -10.52 8.89 -4.73
CA LEU A 349 -9.30 8.54 -5.44
C LEU A 349 -8.53 7.47 -4.66
N THR A 350 -8.18 6.41 -5.36
CA THR A 350 -7.22 5.40 -4.91
C THR A 350 -6.06 5.34 -5.89
N ILE A 351 -4.86 5.12 -5.37
CA ILE A 351 -3.66 4.94 -6.20
C ILE A 351 -2.91 3.71 -5.69
N SER A 352 -2.50 2.83 -6.60
CA SER A 352 -1.63 1.69 -6.28
C SER A 352 -0.24 1.88 -6.83
N GLY A 353 0.76 1.80 -5.96
CA GLY A 353 2.15 1.65 -6.36
C GLY A 353 2.47 0.17 -6.55
N HIS A 354 2.77 -0.26 -7.77
CA HIS A 354 3.02 -1.68 -8.07
C HIS A 354 4.50 -1.98 -8.39
N HIS A 355 4.86 -3.26 -8.23
CA HIS A 355 6.23 -3.77 -8.18
C HIS A 355 7.10 -2.92 -7.24
N THR A 356 6.61 -2.68 -6.03
CA THR A 356 7.29 -1.81 -5.09
C THR A 356 8.40 -2.58 -4.38
N ILE A 357 9.54 -2.66 -5.06
CA ILE A 357 10.76 -3.29 -4.55
C ILE A 357 11.61 -2.34 -3.70
N ASP A 358 11.44 -1.03 -3.83
CA ASP A 358 12.16 0.00 -3.06
C ASP A 358 11.22 1.17 -2.78
N LEU A 359 10.52 1.12 -1.64
CA LEU A 359 9.51 2.11 -1.34
C LEU A 359 10.08 3.51 -1.13
N PHE A 360 11.34 3.64 -0.70
CA PHE A 360 11.98 4.94 -0.62
C PHE A 360 12.04 5.59 -2.00
N LYS A 361 12.55 4.87 -3.01
CA LYS A 361 12.57 5.39 -4.39
C LYS A 361 11.16 5.61 -4.96
N TRP A 362 10.20 4.75 -4.63
CA TRP A 362 8.84 4.79 -5.20
C TRP A 362 8.03 5.95 -4.64
N SER A 363 8.18 6.23 -3.34
CA SER A 363 7.41 7.26 -2.61
C SER A 363 8.08 8.63 -2.57
N MET A 364 9.41 8.74 -2.75
CA MET A 364 10.16 10.00 -2.61
C MET A 364 9.58 11.19 -3.40
N LYS A 365 8.94 10.94 -4.55
CA LYS A 365 8.31 12.02 -5.34
C LYS A 365 7.04 12.59 -4.69
N PHE A 366 6.39 11.80 -3.86
CA PHE A 366 5.12 12.08 -3.22
C PHE A 366 5.26 12.37 -1.73
N ASP A 367 6.47 12.56 -1.21
CA ASP A 367 6.72 12.78 0.22
C ASP A 367 5.88 13.94 0.80
N GLU A 368 5.78 15.06 0.06
CA GLU A 368 4.95 16.23 0.42
C GLU A 368 3.56 16.23 -0.25
N SER A 369 3.22 15.18 -1.00
CA SER A 369 1.95 15.10 -1.74
C SER A 369 0.80 14.68 -0.81
N PRO A 370 -0.39 15.30 -0.92
CA PRO A 370 -1.56 14.87 -0.16
C PRO A 370 -2.15 13.55 -0.67
N LEU A 371 -1.71 13.06 -1.83
CA LEU A 371 -2.21 11.82 -2.42
C LEU A 371 -1.88 10.62 -1.53
N VAL A 372 -2.81 9.67 -1.46
CA VAL A 372 -2.72 8.45 -0.67
C VAL A 372 -2.50 7.25 -1.59
N PHE A 373 -1.62 6.34 -1.18
CA PHE A 373 -1.20 5.19 -1.98
C PHE A 373 -1.37 3.87 -1.23
N THR A 374 -1.72 2.84 -1.99
CA THR A 374 -1.55 1.43 -1.62
C THR A 374 -0.26 0.94 -2.27
N TRP A 375 0.79 0.73 -1.48
CA TRP A 375 2.07 0.24 -1.97
C TRP A 375 2.08 -1.28 -1.97
N LEU A 376 1.99 -1.88 -3.15
CA LEU A 376 2.02 -3.32 -3.36
C LEU A 376 3.49 -3.76 -3.35
N VAL A 377 3.90 -4.29 -2.19
CA VAL A 377 5.29 -4.64 -1.89
C VAL A 377 5.63 -5.99 -2.51
N GLU A 378 6.83 -6.03 -3.09
CA GLU A 378 7.49 -7.23 -3.58
C GLU A 378 8.91 -7.21 -3.04
N PRO A 379 9.30 -8.10 -2.11
CA PRO A 379 10.66 -8.10 -1.58
C PRO A 379 11.70 -8.30 -2.69
N GLN A 380 12.87 -7.68 -2.54
CA GLN A 380 13.96 -7.84 -3.52
C GLN A 380 14.55 -9.25 -3.47
N GLU A 381 14.71 -9.89 -4.63
CA GLU A 381 15.53 -11.10 -4.73
C GLU A 381 16.99 -10.77 -4.39
N VAL A 382 17.67 -11.65 -3.65
CA VAL A 382 19.13 -11.48 -3.48
C VAL A 382 19.78 -11.69 -4.84
N GLU A 383 20.55 -10.70 -5.33
CA GLU A 383 21.35 -10.90 -6.54
C GLU A 383 22.20 -12.16 -6.38
N ASP A 384 21.94 -13.14 -7.24
CA ASP A 384 22.57 -14.46 -7.23
C ASP A 384 24.10 -14.29 -7.17
N PHE A 385 24.69 -14.60 -6.02
CA PHE A 385 26.11 -14.41 -5.79
C PHE A 385 26.90 -15.30 -6.77
N SER A 386 27.48 -14.68 -7.80
CA SER A 386 28.11 -15.44 -8.89
C SER A 386 29.41 -16.09 -8.42
N TRP A 387 29.32 -17.33 -7.93
CA TRP A 387 30.44 -18.20 -7.58
C TRP A 387 31.45 -18.33 -8.73
N ILE A 388 30.98 -18.23 -9.97
CA ILE A 388 31.80 -18.21 -11.19
C ILE A 388 32.79 -17.03 -11.17
N LEU A 389 32.38 -15.84 -10.73
CA LEU A 389 33.27 -14.68 -10.66
C LEU A 389 34.39 -14.88 -9.64
N ILE A 390 34.11 -15.52 -8.50
CA ILE A 390 35.15 -15.88 -7.52
C ILE A 390 36.11 -16.91 -8.09
N VAL A 391 35.59 -17.95 -8.74
CA VAL A 391 36.42 -18.99 -9.36
C VAL A 391 37.31 -18.39 -10.46
N ILE A 392 36.77 -17.48 -11.28
CA ILE A 392 37.54 -16.75 -12.30
C ILE A 392 38.61 -15.88 -11.64
N ALA A 393 38.28 -15.11 -10.61
CA ALA A 393 39.22 -14.24 -9.91
C ALA A 393 40.36 -15.03 -9.25
N ALA A 394 40.02 -16.13 -8.55
CA ALA A 394 41.00 -17.02 -7.95
C ALA A 394 41.87 -17.70 -9.01
N GLY A 395 41.27 -18.17 -10.11
CA GLY A 395 41.98 -18.76 -11.24
C GLY A 395 42.94 -17.79 -11.91
N ALA A 396 42.53 -16.54 -12.13
CA ALA A 396 43.37 -15.49 -12.70
C ALA A 396 44.54 -15.14 -11.77
N GLY A 397 44.31 -15.07 -10.46
CA GLY A 397 45.36 -14.83 -9.46
C GLY A 397 46.41 -15.94 -9.44
N ILE A 398 45.98 -17.21 -9.41
CA ILE A 398 46.89 -18.36 -9.47
C ILE A 398 47.63 -18.40 -10.82
N GLY A 399 46.93 -18.14 -11.92
CA GLY A 399 47.49 -18.06 -13.27
C GLY A 399 48.58 -17.01 -13.39
N ALA A 400 48.36 -15.80 -12.86
CA ALA A 400 49.34 -14.73 -12.88
C ALA A 400 50.63 -15.10 -12.11
N VAL A 401 50.49 -15.63 -10.89
CA VAL A 401 51.64 -16.03 -10.07
C VAL A 401 52.44 -17.16 -10.70
N THR A 402 51.75 -18.17 -11.25
CA THR A 402 52.40 -19.30 -11.92
C THR A 402 53.12 -18.88 -13.20
N TYR A 403 52.49 -18.01 -14.00
CA TYR A 403 53.07 -17.48 -15.22
C TYR A 403 54.28 -16.59 -14.95
N SER A 404 54.20 -15.66 -13.98
CA SER A 404 55.34 -14.83 -13.57
C SER A 404 56.51 -15.69 -13.08
N ARG A 405 56.25 -16.75 -12.30
CA ARG A 405 57.30 -17.68 -11.86
C ARG A 405 57.93 -18.43 -13.03
N HIS A 406 57.13 -18.84 -14.02
CA HIS A 406 57.64 -19.49 -15.22
C HIS A 406 58.56 -18.57 -16.04
N LEU A 407 58.15 -17.30 -16.21
CA LEU A 407 58.96 -16.29 -16.90
C LEU A 407 60.29 -16.04 -16.19
N ILE A 408 60.29 -15.89 -14.86
CA ILE A 408 61.51 -15.68 -14.08
C ILE A 408 62.49 -16.86 -14.22
N LEU A 409 61.98 -18.11 -14.17
CA LEU A 409 62.83 -19.30 -14.34
C LEU A 409 63.40 -19.41 -15.75
N ARG A 410 62.62 -18.99 -16.76
CA ARG A 410 63.07 -18.98 -18.15
C ARG A 410 64.15 -17.92 -18.38
N ASP A 411 63.96 -16.71 -17.86
CA ASP A 411 64.93 -15.61 -17.94
C ASP A 411 66.26 -15.98 -17.24
N GLN A 412 66.19 -16.63 -16.07
CA GLN A 412 67.37 -17.16 -15.38
C GLN A 412 68.10 -18.24 -16.20
N ASN A 413 67.37 -19.11 -16.90
CA ASN A 413 67.99 -20.12 -17.75
C ASN A 413 68.65 -19.51 -18.99
N GLU A 414 68.05 -18.49 -19.59
CA GLU A 414 68.62 -17.76 -20.73
C GLU A 414 69.89 -16.98 -20.31
N GLN A 415 69.89 -16.31 -19.15
CA GLN A 415 71.09 -15.65 -18.60
C GLN A 415 72.23 -16.62 -18.25
N ASN A 416 71.92 -17.80 -17.70
CA ASN A 416 72.94 -18.80 -17.40
C ASN A 416 73.55 -19.43 -18.67
N LEU A 417 72.83 -19.41 -19.80
CA LEU A 417 73.35 -19.86 -21.09
C LEU A 417 74.31 -18.81 -21.68
N ASP A 418 73.97 -17.53 -21.61
CA ASP A 418 74.81 -16.42 -22.08
C ASP A 418 76.08 -16.21 -21.23
N GLU A 419 76.07 -16.55 -19.94
CA GLU A 419 77.29 -16.55 -19.09
C GLU A 419 78.18 -17.80 -19.28
N SER A 420 77.72 -18.79 -20.05
CA SER A 420 78.43 -20.06 -20.30
C SER A 420 79.08 -20.19 -21.69
N GLU A 421 78.86 -19.21 -22.57
CA GLU A 421 79.67 -18.94 -23.78
C GLU A 421 80.82 -17.97 -23.47
#